data_AF-A0A6J4K776-F1
#
_entry.id   AF-A0A6J4K776-F1
#
_cell.length_a   1.000
_cell.length_b   1.000
_cell.length_c   1.000
_cell.angle_alpha   90.00
_cell.angle_beta   90.00
_cell.angle_gamma   90.00
#
_symmetry.space_group_name_H-M   'P 1'
#
loop_
_entity.id
_entity.type
_entity.pdbx_description
1 polymer ?
#
loop_
_entity_poly.entity_id
_entity_poly.type
_entity_poly.pdbx_seq_one_letter_code
_entity_poly.pdbx_strand_id
1 'polypeptide(L)'
;ETLVTLGTPHQGSLWAHVLPTSLVRQLRPGSPVLRSLDEPAPACSTPVTAVYSDLDQVVVPTSSGRCEHPDLDVRNVLVHGVGHMSLPIHRAVLDEVAAILAGLRGRGRSAVPTSAVA
;
A
#
# COMPACT_ATOMS: atom_id res chain seq x y z
N GLU A 1 0.68 -13.87 -12.20
CA GLU A 1 1.04 -12.44 -12.06
C GLU A 1 0.99 -12.07 -10.59
N THR A 2 1.72 -11.04 -10.15
CA THR A 2 1.69 -10.52 -8.77
C THR A 2 1.94 -9.02 -8.80
N LEU A 3 1.38 -8.28 -7.84
CA LEU A 3 1.56 -6.85 -7.67
C LEU A 3 2.24 -6.57 -6.33
N VAL A 4 3.33 -5.80 -6.34
CA VAL A 4 3.93 -5.25 -5.12
C VAL A 4 3.88 -3.73 -5.18
N THR A 5 3.29 -3.10 -4.18
CA THR A 5 3.21 -1.64 -4.07
C THR A 5 4.09 -1.16 -2.93
N LEU A 6 4.87 -0.09 -3.16
CA LEU A 6 5.74 0.52 -2.14
C LEU A 6 5.22 1.92 -1.82
N GLY A 7 4.85 2.18 -0.55
CA GLY A 7 4.40 3.50 -0.10
C GLY A 7 3.21 4.03 -0.89
N THR A 8 2.36 3.15 -1.42
CA THR A 8 1.22 3.57 -2.25
C THR A 8 0.08 4.05 -1.35
N PRO A 9 -0.46 5.26 -1.56
CA PRO A 9 -1.57 5.80 -0.77
C PRO A 9 -2.90 5.17 -1.22
N HIS A 10 -3.10 3.90 -0.89
CA HIS A 10 -4.30 3.12 -1.24
C HIS A 10 -5.59 3.78 -0.76
N GLN A 11 -5.57 4.45 0.41
CA GLN A 11 -6.69 5.25 0.93
C GLN A 11 -6.45 6.76 0.82
N GLY A 12 -5.52 7.16 -0.04
CA GLY A 12 -5.10 8.55 -0.23
C GLY A 12 -4.10 9.04 0.81
N SER A 13 -3.83 10.34 0.80
CA SER A 13 -2.99 11.01 1.80
C SER A 13 -3.58 12.37 2.14
N LEU A 14 -3.58 12.73 3.43
CA LEU A 14 -4.09 14.02 3.90
C LEU A 14 -3.33 15.21 3.28
N TRP A 15 -2.05 15.02 2.92
CA TRP A 15 -1.26 16.01 2.21
C TRP A 15 -1.87 16.42 0.85
N ALA A 16 -2.67 15.54 0.25
CA ALA A 16 -3.34 15.81 -1.01
C ALA A 16 -4.38 16.95 -0.94
N HIS A 17 -4.80 17.35 0.26
CA HIS A 17 -5.64 18.53 0.45
C HIS A 17 -4.88 19.86 0.38
N VAL A 18 -3.57 19.84 0.66
CA VAL A 18 -2.74 21.05 0.77
C VAL A 18 -2.00 21.37 -0.54
N LEU A 19 -1.72 20.35 -1.36
CA LEU A 19 -0.96 20.51 -2.60
C LEU A 19 -1.87 20.86 -3.79
N PRO A 20 -1.47 21.80 -4.68
CA PRO A 20 -2.38 22.42 -5.64
C PRO A 20 -2.52 21.69 -6.99
N THR A 21 -1.80 20.59 -7.24
CA THR A 21 -1.78 19.96 -8.57
C THR A 21 -2.96 19.01 -8.80
N SER A 22 -3.43 18.92 -10.05
CA SER A 22 -4.58 18.06 -10.42
C SER A 22 -4.36 16.59 -10.12
N LEU A 23 -3.15 16.09 -10.37
CA LEU A 23 -2.76 14.71 -10.06
C LEU A 23 -2.84 14.45 -8.55
N VAL A 24 -2.28 15.34 -7.73
CA VAL A 24 -2.30 15.15 -6.28
C VAL A 24 -3.73 15.20 -5.74
N ARG A 25 -4.64 15.98 -6.33
CA ARG A 25 -6.05 15.96 -5.93
C ARG A 25 -6.73 14.59 -6.10
N GLN A 26 -6.26 13.76 -7.02
CA GLN A 26 -6.76 12.38 -7.17
C GLN A 26 -6.36 11.49 -5.99
N LEU A 27 -5.32 11.85 -5.24
CA LEU A 27 -4.87 11.13 -4.05
C LEU A 27 -5.54 11.62 -2.76
N ARG A 28 -6.53 12.51 -2.85
CA ARG A 28 -7.34 12.91 -1.69
C ARG A 28 -8.18 11.72 -1.22
N PRO A 29 -8.23 11.43 0.09
CA PRO A 29 -9.16 10.45 0.63
C PRO A 29 -10.59 10.68 0.09
N GLY A 30 -11.23 9.62 -0.39
CA GLY A 30 -12.57 9.68 -0.99
C GLY A 30 -12.66 10.33 -2.37
N SER A 31 -11.55 10.61 -3.05
CA SER A 31 -11.56 11.12 -4.43
C SER A 31 -12.32 10.17 -5.37
N PRO A 32 -12.83 10.64 -6.52
CA PRO A 32 -13.47 9.77 -7.51
C PRO A 32 -12.57 8.61 -7.97
N VAL A 33 -11.26 8.85 -8.09
CA VAL A 33 -10.30 7.81 -8.48
C VAL A 33 -10.20 6.73 -7.41
N LEU A 34 -9.99 7.11 -6.15
CA LEU A 34 -9.90 6.13 -5.05
C LEU A 34 -11.21 5.38 -4.85
N ARG A 35 -12.37 6.05 -4.99
CA ARG A 35 -13.67 5.37 -4.95
C ARG A 35 -13.84 4.36 -6.07
N SER A 36 -13.38 4.67 -7.28
CA SER A 36 -13.42 3.70 -8.40
C SER A 36 -12.50 2.51 -8.19
N LEU A 37 -11.38 2.67 -7.46
CA LEU A 37 -10.48 1.58 -7.11
C LEU A 37 -11.01 0.70 -5.97
N ASP A 38 -12.00 1.19 -5.21
CA ASP A 38 -12.69 0.47 -4.13
C ASP A 38 -13.99 -0.21 -4.63
N GLU A 39 -14.32 -0.06 -5.91
CA GLU A 39 -15.43 -0.77 -6.53
C GLU A 39 -15.13 -2.27 -6.62
N PRO A 40 -16.16 -3.15 -6.54
CA PRO A 40 -15.96 -4.60 -6.56
C PRO A 40 -15.10 -5.09 -7.72
N ALA A 41 -14.19 -6.00 -7.41
CA ALA A 41 -13.20 -6.55 -8.34
C ALA A 41 -13.18 -8.09 -8.32
N PRO A 42 -14.32 -8.78 -8.48
CA PRO A 42 -14.42 -10.23 -8.28
C PRO A 42 -13.60 -11.08 -9.27
N ALA A 43 -13.21 -10.48 -10.40
CA ALA A 43 -12.36 -11.13 -11.40
C ALA A 43 -10.85 -10.94 -11.12
N CYS A 44 -10.48 -10.08 -10.17
CA CYS A 44 -9.08 -9.82 -9.85
C CYS A 44 -8.50 -10.97 -9.01
N SER A 45 -7.68 -11.80 -9.64
CA SER A 45 -6.99 -12.92 -8.97
C SER A 45 -5.52 -12.64 -8.68
N THR A 46 -5.05 -11.43 -9.00
CA THR A 46 -3.66 -11.02 -8.80
C THR A 46 -3.39 -10.80 -7.31
N PRO A 47 -2.46 -11.56 -6.69
CA PRO A 47 -2.08 -11.34 -5.30
C PRO A 47 -1.36 -9.99 -5.17
N VAL A 48 -1.77 -9.20 -4.19
CA VAL A 48 -1.24 -7.86 -3.90
C VAL A 48 -0.44 -7.90 -2.60
N THR A 49 0.81 -7.45 -2.65
CA THR A 49 1.58 -7.13 -1.44
C THR A 49 1.75 -5.62 -1.32
N ALA A 50 1.22 -5.03 -0.26
CA ALA A 50 1.37 -3.61 0.03
C ALA A 50 2.43 -3.41 1.12
N VAL A 51 3.56 -2.85 0.73
CA VAL A 51 4.65 -2.48 1.64
C VAL A 51 4.50 -1.01 2.03
N TYR A 52 4.38 -0.76 3.32
CA TYR A 52 4.19 0.58 3.89
C TYR A 52 5.07 0.76 5.13
N SER A 53 5.21 2.00 5.60
CA SER A 53 6.11 2.33 6.70
C SER A 53 5.51 3.29 7.71
N ASP A 54 5.85 3.07 8.98
CA ASP A 54 5.49 3.95 10.10
C ASP A 54 6.23 5.30 10.08
N LEU A 55 7.31 5.41 9.30
CA LEU A 55 8.04 6.66 9.05
C LEU A 55 7.73 7.26 7.67
N ASP A 56 6.68 6.78 6.99
CA ASP A 56 6.23 7.38 5.74
C ASP A 56 5.59 8.76 5.99
N GLN A 57 6.35 9.81 5.72
CA GLN A 57 5.91 11.20 5.89
C GLN A 57 5.04 11.71 4.72
N VAL A 58 4.90 10.94 3.63
CA VAL A 58 4.19 11.32 2.40
C VAL A 58 2.78 10.71 2.38
N VAL A 59 2.63 9.48 2.88
CA VAL A 59 1.34 8.80 3.03
C VAL A 59 0.89 8.89 4.49
N VAL A 60 0.04 9.88 4.77
CA VAL A 60 -0.44 10.17 6.12
C VAL A 60 -1.97 10.13 6.15
N PRO A 61 -2.60 9.40 7.09
CA PRO A 61 -1.97 8.54 8.11
C PRO A 61 -1.29 7.31 7.50
N THR A 62 -0.34 6.71 8.24
CA THR A 62 0.38 5.49 7.81
C THR A 62 -0.54 4.36 7.37
N SER A 63 -1.71 4.23 8.03
CA SER A 63 -2.71 3.22 7.68
C SER A 63 -3.21 3.33 6.24
N SER A 64 -3.15 4.52 5.62
CA SER A 64 -3.51 4.70 4.21
C SER A 64 -2.56 4.02 3.23
N GLY A 65 -1.38 3.57 3.69
CA GLY A 65 -0.47 2.72 2.93
C GLY A 65 -0.90 1.27 2.83
N ARG A 66 -1.91 0.84 3.59
CA ARG A 66 -2.46 -0.51 3.55
C ARG A 66 -3.44 -0.65 2.38
N CYS A 67 -3.39 -1.78 1.69
CA CYS A 67 -4.44 -2.16 0.75
C CYS A 67 -5.49 -2.97 1.51
N GLU A 68 -6.75 -2.52 1.47
CA GLU A 68 -7.88 -3.20 2.11
C GLU A 68 -9.00 -3.26 1.07
N HIS A 69 -9.27 -4.45 0.54
CA HIS A 69 -10.31 -4.66 -0.46
C HIS A 69 -10.87 -6.08 -0.32
N PRO A 70 -12.20 -6.27 -0.24
CA PRO A 70 -12.80 -7.57 0.07
C PRO A 70 -12.54 -8.64 -1.00
N ASP A 71 -12.43 -8.23 -2.27
CA ASP A 71 -12.24 -9.15 -3.39
C ASP A 71 -10.76 -9.47 -3.69
N LEU A 72 -9.79 -8.82 -3.03
CA LEU A 72 -8.37 -8.99 -3.34
C LEU A 72 -7.66 -9.92 -2.36
N ASP A 73 -6.73 -10.74 -2.86
CA ASP A 73 -5.77 -11.47 -2.03
C ASP A 73 -4.63 -10.53 -1.62
N VAL A 74 -4.78 -9.91 -0.45
CA VAL A 74 -3.86 -8.87 0.03
C VAL A 74 -2.97 -9.36 1.19
N ARG A 75 -1.68 -9.01 1.10
CA ARG A 75 -0.72 -9.06 2.19
C ARG A 75 -0.17 -7.67 2.48
N ASN A 76 -0.45 -7.14 3.66
CA ASN A 76 0.09 -5.86 4.13
C ASN A 76 1.39 -6.10 4.91
N VAL A 77 2.48 -5.42 4.55
CA VAL A 77 3.80 -5.54 5.17
C VAL A 77 4.25 -4.18 5.69
N LEU A 78 4.29 -4.04 7.02
CA LEU A 78 4.83 -2.87 7.69
C LEU A 78 6.35 -2.98 7.81
N VAL A 79 7.07 -1.96 7.33
CA VAL A 79 8.51 -1.78 7.51
C VAL A 79 8.74 -0.63 8.46
N HIS A 80 9.51 -0.83 9.51
CA HIS A 80 9.66 0.16 10.57
C HIS A 80 10.86 1.07 10.29
N GLY A 81 10.70 2.38 10.55
CA GLY A 81 11.77 3.37 10.52
C GLY A 81 12.26 3.73 9.11
N VAL A 82 11.49 3.46 8.05
CA VAL A 82 11.90 3.72 6.67
C VAL A 82 11.10 4.87 6.05
N GLY A 83 11.76 5.96 5.68
CA GLY A 83 11.08 7.07 5.00
C GLY A 83 10.54 6.67 3.62
N HIS A 84 9.49 7.35 3.14
CA HIS A 84 8.84 7.08 1.85
C HIS A 84 9.83 6.87 0.68
N MET A 85 10.73 7.83 0.49
CA MET A 85 11.72 7.82 -0.58
C MET A 85 12.80 6.74 -0.41
N SER A 86 12.92 6.17 0.79
CA SER A 86 13.87 5.09 1.09
C SER A 86 13.28 3.71 0.78
N LEU A 87 11.95 3.54 0.72
CA LEU A 87 11.31 2.24 0.44
C LEU A 87 11.89 1.54 -0.80
N PRO A 88 12.07 2.19 -1.96
CA PRO A 88 12.56 1.53 -3.18
C PRO A 88 14.05 1.14 -3.15
N ILE A 89 14.82 1.66 -2.19
CA ILE A 89 16.27 1.40 -2.07
C ILE A 89 16.65 0.72 -0.75
N HIS A 90 15.68 0.49 0.13
CA HIS A 90 15.89 -0.15 1.42
C HIS A 90 16.11 -1.65 1.22
N ARG A 91 17.24 -2.17 1.72
CA ARG A 91 17.66 -3.56 1.49
C ARG A 91 16.58 -4.59 1.84
N ALA A 92 15.97 -4.48 3.01
CA ALA A 92 14.94 -5.44 3.42
C ALA A 92 13.68 -5.39 2.53
N VAL A 93 13.35 -4.22 1.96
CA VAL A 93 12.24 -4.10 1.01
C VAL A 93 12.59 -4.75 -0.30
N LEU A 94 13.80 -4.48 -0.81
CA LEU A 94 14.31 -5.09 -2.04
C LEU A 94 14.38 -6.62 -1.93
N ASP A 95 14.89 -7.15 -0.82
CA ASP A 95 14.96 -8.58 -0.56
C ASP A 95 13.57 -9.23 -0.55
N GLU A 96 12.57 -8.57 0.07
CA GLU A 96 11.19 -9.07 0.09
C GLU A 96 10.53 -9.01 -1.30
N VAL A 97 10.71 -7.91 -2.05
CA VAL A 97 10.23 -7.79 -3.44
C VAL A 97 10.84 -8.87 -4.31
N ALA A 98 12.16 -9.08 -4.23
CA ALA A 98 12.86 -10.11 -4.99
C ALA A 98 12.34 -11.52 -4.64
N ALA A 99 12.12 -11.81 -3.35
CA ALA A 99 11.57 -13.08 -2.92
C ALA A 99 10.14 -13.33 -3.43
N ILE A 100 9.28 -12.29 -3.45
CA ILE A 100 7.92 -12.38 -4.01
C ILE A 100 7.97 -12.65 -5.51
N LEU A 101 8.77 -11.88 -6.25
CA LEU A 101 8.89 -12.03 -7.70
C LEU A 101 9.51 -13.36 -8.12
N ALA A 102 10.39 -13.92 -7.29
CA ALA A 102 10.96 -15.26 -7.46
C ALA A 102 10.00 -16.40 -7.05
N GLY A 103 8.81 -16.08 -6.52
CA GLY A 103 7.83 -17.08 -6.05
C GLY A 103 8.21 -17.77 -4.73
N LEU A 104 9.16 -17.23 -3.99
CA LEU A 104 9.65 -17.78 -2.72
C LEU A 104 8.76 -17.39 -1.52
N ARG A 105 7.82 -16.46 -1.70
CA ARG A 105 6.79 -16.10 -0.72
C ARG A 105 5.44 -16.60 -1.23
N GLY A 106 4.76 -17.40 -0.40
CA GLY A 106 3.46 -17.97 -0.74
C GLY A 106 2.36 -16.91 -0.90
N ARG A 107 1.32 -17.26 -1.67
CA ARG A 107 0.05 -16.52 -1.75
C ARG A 107 -0.68 -16.71 -0.44
N GLY A 108 -0.56 -15.75 0.48
CA GLY A 108 -1.11 -15.88 1.82
C GLY A 108 -1.71 -14.57 2.29
N ARG A 109 -3.03 -14.59 2.51
CA ARG A 109 -3.74 -13.68 3.41
C ARG A 109 -2.99 -13.65 4.75
N SER A 110 -2.25 -12.59 5.00
CA SER A 110 -1.72 -12.32 6.33
C SER A 110 -2.86 -11.74 7.16
N ALA A 111 -3.55 -12.60 7.91
CA ALA A 111 -4.37 -12.15 9.02
C ALA A 111 -3.42 -11.85 10.20
N VAL A 112 -3.18 -10.57 10.49
CA VAL A 112 -2.39 -10.11 11.65
C VAL A 112 -3.12 -8.89 12.26
N PRO A 113 -3.19 -8.79 13.60
CA PRO A 113 -4.33 -8.25 14.32
C PRO A 113 -4.43 -6.73 14.28
N THR A 114 -5.66 -6.27 14.51
CA THR A 114 -6.02 -4.89 14.84
C THR A 114 -5.32 -4.45 16.12
N SER A 115 -4.06 -4.04 16.04
CA SER A 115 -3.48 -3.17 17.07
C SER A 115 -2.27 -2.41 16.56
N ALA A 116 -2.33 -1.10 16.80
CA ALA A 116 -1.25 -0.11 16.77
C ALA A 116 -0.77 0.32 15.37
N VAL A 117 -1.53 1.22 14.74
CA VAL A 117 -1.06 2.61 14.56
C VAL A 117 -2.31 3.51 14.64
N ALA A 118 -2.47 4.19 15.78
CA ALA A 118 -3.34 5.36 15.89
C ALA A 118 -2.59 6.57 15.34
#